data_AF-A0A7V4HTV5-F1
#
_entry.id   AF-A0A7V4HTV5-F1
#
_cell.length_a   1.000
_cell.length_b   1.000
_cell.length_c   1.000
_cell.angle_alpha   90.00
_cell.angle_beta   90.00
_cell.angle_gamma   90.00
#
_symmetry.space_group_name_H-M   'P 1'
#
loop_
_entity.id
_entity.type
_entity.pdbx_description
1 polymer ?
#
loop_
_entity_poly.entity_id
_entity_poly.type
_entity_poly.pdbx_seq_one_letter_code
_entity_poly.pdbx_strand_id
1 'polypeptide(L)'
;MQFIEMTGKTLFRVIDENGPTPAELAEVGVKEDSIVRVNRQGDIELRRSDRWDVIGGLLGDFEPRVKAATRLTWARPVASPDNETGDA
;
A
#
# COMPACT_ATOMS: atom_id res chain seq x y z
N MET A 1 4.65 -6.56 8.80
CA MET A 1 5.42 -5.39 8.34
C MET A 1 4.57 -4.13 8.49
N GLN A 2 5.18 -2.95 8.71
CA GLN A 2 4.41 -1.70 8.80
C GLN A 2 4.04 -1.14 7.42
N PHE A 3 2.90 -0.48 7.31
CA PHE A 3 2.39 0.07 6.06
C PHE A 3 1.57 1.35 6.26
N ILE A 4 1.35 2.08 5.18
CA ILE A 4 0.34 3.14 5.07
C ILE A 4 -0.67 2.68 4.02
N GLU A 5 -1.94 2.54 4.42
CA GLU A 5 -3.04 2.21 3.52
C GLU A 5 -3.66 3.48 2.95
N MET A 6 -4.00 3.47 1.67
CA MET A 6 -4.60 4.59 0.95
C MET A 6 -5.44 4.09 -0.24
N THR A 7 -6.15 5.01 -0.89
CA THR A 7 -6.84 4.71 -2.15
C THR A 7 -5.88 4.79 -3.34
N GLY A 8 -6.21 4.09 -4.43
CA GLY A 8 -5.47 4.20 -5.70
C GLY A 8 -5.43 5.64 -6.21
N LYS A 9 -6.50 6.42 -6.00
CA LYS A 9 -6.52 7.86 -6.28
C LYS A 9 -5.43 8.63 -5.54
N THR A 10 -5.17 8.29 -4.28
CA THR A 10 -4.11 8.91 -3.50
C THR A 10 -2.74 8.44 -3.97
N LEU A 11 -2.60 7.14 -4.30
CA LEU A 11 -1.38 6.58 -4.87
C LEU A 11 -0.96 7.30 -6.16
N PHE A 12 -1.91 7.57 -7.07
CA PHE A 12 -1.63 8.33 -8.30
C PHE A 12 -1.12 9.75 -8.07
N ARG A 13 -1.40 10.35 -6.89
CA ARG A 13 -0.87 11.67 -6.51
C ARG A 13 0.51 11.59 -5.84
N VAL A 14 0.84 10.45 -5.25
CA VAL A 14 2.12 10.21 -4.56
C VAL A 14 3.21 9.86 -5.54
N ILE A 15 2.87 9.10 -6.58
CA ILE A 15 3.81 8.63 -7.59
C ILE A 15 4.37 9.82 -8.38
N ASP A 16 5.69 9.83 -8.46
CA ASP A 16 6.48 10.74 -9.28
C ASP A 16 6.94 10.03 -10.56
N GLU A 17 7.66 10.75 -11.40
CA GLU A 17 8.23 10.25 -12.66
C GLU A 17 9.25 9.12 -12.51
N ASN A 18 9.72 8.83 -11.29
CA ASN A 18 10.65 7.74 -10.99
C ASN A 18 9.98 6.43 -10.54
N GLY A 19 8.64 6.43 -10.39
CA GLY A 19 7.85 5.26 -10.02
C GLY A 19 7.09 4.65 -11.20
N PRO A 20 6.29 3.58 -10.97
CA PRO A 20 5.40 3.03 -11.99
C PRO A 20 4.39 4.10 -12.41
N THR A 21 4.25 4.30 -13.72
CA THR A 21 3.30 5.27 -14.29
C THR A 21 1.85 4.88 -13.96
N PRO A 22 0.90 5.85 -13.99
CA PRO A 22 -0.52 5.54 -13.82
C PRO A 22 -1.04 4.49 -14.81
N ALA A 23 -0.48 4.45 -16.03
CA ALA A 23 -0.83 3.46 -17.05
C ALA A 23 -0.39 2.05 -16.63
N GLU A 24 0.87 1.88 -16.21
CA GLU A 24 1.39 0.58 -15.73
C GLU A 24 0.61 0.10 -14.50
N LEU A 25 0.24 1.01 -13.60
CA LEU A 25 -0.61 0.69 -12.47
C LEU A 25 -2.03 0.27 -12.87
N ALA A 26 -2.61 0.91 -13.88
CA ALA A 26 -3.93 0.53 -14.39
C ALA A 26 -3.90 -0.85 -15.06
N GLU A 27 -2.82 -1.19 -15.77
CA GLU A 27 -2.62 -2.51 -16.39
C GLU A 27 -2.59 -3.64 -15.36
N VAL A 28 -2.01 -3.41 -14.18
CA VAL A 28 -2.02 -4.39 -13.07
C VAL A 28 -3.30 -4.33 -12.21
N GLY A 29 -4.25 -3.46 -12.59
CA GLY A 29 -5.60 -3.41 -12.04
C GLY A 29 -5.82 -2.40 -10.91
N VAL A 30 -4.92 -1.43 -10.73
CA VAL A 30 -5.15 -0.31 -9.80
C VAL A 30 -6.15 0.67 -10.43
N LYS A 31 -7.21 0.95 -9.70
CA LYS A 31 -8.23 1.97 -10.03
C LYS A 31 -8.28 3.01 -8.92
N GLU A 32 -8.96 4.13 -9.17
CA GLU A 32 -9.08 5.21 -8.17
C GLU A 32 -9.68 4.74 -6.82
N ASP A 33 -10.62 3.80 -6.88
CA ASP A 33 -11.35 3.20 -5.75
C ASP A 33 -10.65 1.97 -5.15
N SER A 34 -9.52 1.54 -5.74
CA SER A 34 -8.74 0.43 -5.20
C SER A 34 -8.15 0.77 -3.84
N ILE A 35 -8.05 -0.23 -2.97
CA ILE A 35 -7.32 -0.13 -1.72
C ILE A 35 -5.90 -0.62 -1.95
N VAL A 36 -4.93 0.23 -1.65
CA VAL A 36 -3.51 -0.07 -1.78
C VAL A 36 -2.80 0.26 -0.48
N ARG A 37 -1.66 -0.37 -0.23
CA ARG A 37 -0.79 0.00 0.87
C ARG A 37 0.65 0.08 0.39
N VAL A 38 1.42 0.95 1.02
CA VAL A 38 2.86 1.08 0.81
C VAL A 38 3.55 0.64 2.10
N ASN A 39 4.57 -0.21 2.01
CA ASN A 39 5.36 -0.63 3.16
C ASN A 39 6.63 0.24 3.32
N ARG A 40 7.40 0.02 4.39
CA ARG A 40 8.64 0.80 4.67
C ARG A 40 9.78 0.58 3.67
N GLN A 41 9.71 -0.48 2.86
CA GLN A 41 10.70 -0.77 1.82
C GLN A 41 10.33 -0.08 0.50
N GLY A 42 9.13 0.48 0.40
CA GLY A 42 8.60 1.11 -0.81
C GLY A 42 7.71 0.22 -1.63
N ASP A 43 7.50 -1.04 -1.25
CA ASP A 43 6.63 -1.94 -2.01
C ASP A 43 5.18 -1.44 -1.99
N ILE A 44 4.58 -1.42 -3.18
CA ILE A 44 3.17 -1.11 -3.39
C ILE A 44 2.41 -2.44 -3.44
N GLU A 45 1.47 -2.59 -2.51
CA GLU A 45 0.63 -3.77 -2.40
C GLU A 45 -0.82 -3.41 -2.71
N LEU A 46 -1.45 -4.15 -3.62
CA LEU A 46 -2.85 -3.97 -4.01
C LEU A 46 -3.74 -4.98 -3.27
N ARG A 47 -4.84 -4.50 -2.68
CA ARG A 47 -5.81 -5.36 -2.02
C ARG A 47 -6.58 -6.17 -3.07
N ARG A 48 -6.48 -7.50 -2.96
CA ARG A 48 -7.37 -8.46 -3.61
C ARG A 48 -8.42 -8.96 -2.61
N SER A 49 -9.36 -9.77 -3.07
CA SER A 49 -10.45 -10.33 -2.25
C SER A 49 -9.95 -11.09 -1.02
N ASP A 50 -8.88 -11.85 -1.15
CA ASP A 50 -8.33 -12.73 -0.12
C ASP A 50 -6.94 -12.28 0.36
N ARG A 51 -6.15 -11.63 -0.51
CA ARG A 51 -4.74 -11.35 -0.24
C ARG A 51 -4.31 -9.92 -0.58
N TRP A 52 -3.02 -9.66 -0.39
CA TRP A 52 -2.34 -8.46 -0.85
C TRP A 52 -1.30 -8.90 -1.89
N ASP A 53 -1.36 -8.32 -3.09
CA ASP A 53 -0.40 -8.60 -4.16
C ASP A 53 0.61 -7.46 -4.26
N VAL A 54 1.90 -7.77 -4.28
CA VAL A 54 2.93 -6.79 -4.60
C VAL A 54 2.87 -6.51 -6.10
N ILE A 55 2.70 -5.25 -6.48
CA ILE A 55 2.53 -4.83 -7.87
C ILE A 55 3.64 -3.88 -8.36
N GLY A 56 4.53 -3.44 -7.47
CA GLY A 56 5.62 -2.54 -7.80
C GLY A 56 6.25 -1.93 -6.55
N GLY A 57 7.10 -0.92 -6.74
CA GLY A 57 7.75 -0.21 -5.65
C GLY A 57 7.95 1.27 -5.94
N LEU A 58 7.89 2.09 -4.90
CA LEU A 58 8.28 3.49 -4.95
C LEU A 58 9.80 3.61 -4.78
N LEU A 59 10.44 4.31 -5.70
CA LEU A 59 11.89 4.53 -5.69
C LEU A 59 12.25 5.87 -5.03
N GLY A 60 13.49 5.97 -4.54
CA GLY A 60 14.04 7.18 -3.94
C GLY A 60 13.43 7.53 -2.57
N ASP A 61 13.43 8.82 -2.22
CA ASP A 61 12.92 9.31 -0.94
C ASP A 61 11.38 9.46 -0.97
N PHE A 62 10.69 8.32 -0.99
CA PHE A 62 9.24 8.27 -1.14
C PHE A 62 8.48 8.53 0.18
N GLU A 63 9.09 8.22 1.33
CA GLU A 63 8.41 8.28 2.64
C GLU A 63 7.86 9.67 2.98
N PRO A 64 8.61 10.78 2.78
CA PRO A 64 8.09 12.13 3.00
C PRO A 64 6.88 12.45 2.12
N ARG A 65 6.90 12.01 0.84
CA ARG A 65 5.80 12.24 -0.11
C ARG A 65 4.54 11.50 0.30
N VAL A 66 4.66 10.21 0.64
CA VAL A 66 3.54 9.39 1.12
C VAL A 66 2.90 10.03 2.36
N LYS A 67 3.73 10.42 3.35
CA LYS A 67 3.25 11.05 4.58
C LYS A 67 2.61 12.42 4.33
N ALA A 68 3.16 13.23 3.43
CA ALA A 68 2.59 14.53 3.09
C ALA A 68 1.22 14.39 2.40
N ALA A 69 1.08 13.44 1.46
CA ALA A 69 -0.15 13.22 0.71
C ALA A 69 -1.26 12.60 1.56
N THR A 70 -0.92 11.67 2.45
CA THR A 70 -1.90 10.93 3.26
C THR A 70 -2.16 11.57 4.62
N ARG A 71 -1.19 12.32 5.17
CA ARG A 71 -1.14 12.75 6.58
C ARG A 71 -1.16 11.58 7.58
N LEU A 72 -0.88 10.36 7.11
CA LEU A 72 -0.90 9.14 7.92
C LEU A 72 0.51 8.77 8.40
N THR A 73 0.55 7.85 9.37
CA THR A 73 1.78 7.27 9.90
C THR A 73 1.78 5.75 9.72
N TRP A 74 2.95 5.13 9.85
CA TRP A 74 3.16 3.70 9.68
C TRP A 74 2.32 2.85 10.66
N ALA A 75 1.31 2.16 10.16
CA ALA A 75 0.48 1.23 10.93
C ALA A 75 1.12 -0.16 10.96
N ARG A 76 0.86 -0.92 12.04
CA ARG A 76 1.13 -2.37 12.08
C ARG A 76 -0.12 -3.11 11.59
N PRO A 77 0.03 -4.31 10.99
CA PRO A 77 -1.12 -5.16 10.74
C PRO A 77 -1.79 -5.46 12.08
N VAL A 78 -3.11 -5.31 12.15
CA VAL A 78 -3.86 -5.84 13.29
C VAL A 78 -3.77 -7.36 13.23
N ALA A 79 -3.26 -7.98 14.30
CA ALA A 79 -3.41 -9.42 14.45
C ALA A 79 -4.91 -9.68 14.62
N SER A 80 -5.49 -10.58 13.81
CA SER A 80 -6.82 -11.10 14.11
C SER A 80 -6.75 -11.77 15.49
N PRO A 81 -7.65 -11.45 16.45
CA PRO A 81 -7.63 -12.06 17.77
C PRO A 81 -8.00 -13.56 17.79
N ASP A 82 -8.18 -14.21 16.63
CA ASP A 82 -8.65 -15.59 16.54
C ASP A 82 -7.48 -16.55 16.32
N ASN A 83 -6.67 -16.80 17.36
CA ASN A 83 -6.12 -18.14 17.67
C ASN A 83 -5.46 -18.20 19.07
N GLU A 84 -6.20 -17.85 20.12
CA GLU A 84 -5.90 -18.32 21.49
C GLU A 84 -7.08 -19.17 22.00
N THR A 85 -7.39 -20.24 21.26
CA THR A 85 -8.15 -21.37 21.81
C THR A 85 -7.31 -22.62 21.66
N GLY A 86 -6.52 -22.90 22.68
CA GLY A 86 -5.80 -24.15 22.91
C GLY A 86 -5.01 -23.96 24.20
N ASP A 87 -5.15 -24.78 25.24
CA ASP A 87 -5.90 -26.00 25.47
C ASP A 87 -5.98 -26.13 27.01
N ALA A 88 -7.03 -26.82 27.49
CA ALA A 88 -7.30 -27.36 28.83
C ALA A 88 -6.54 -26.83 30.09
#